data_AF-A0A2D4KTG1-F1
#
_entry.id   AF-A0A2D4KTG1-F1
#
_cell.length_a   1.000
_cell.length_b   1.000
_cell.length_c   1.000
_cell.angle_alpha   90.00
_cell.angle_beta   90.00
_cell.angle_gamma   90.00
#
_symmetry.space_group_name_H-M   'P 1'
#
loop_
_entity.id
_entity.type
_entity.pdbx_description
1 polymer ?
#
loop_
_entity_poly.entity_id
_entity_poly.type
_entity_poly.pdbx_seq_one_letter_code
_entity_poly.pdbx_strand_id
1 'polypeptide(L)'
;AERAVTGYKDPYTGEKISLFQAMTKDLIVKDHGIRLLEAQISTGGIIDPVNSHRLPVDVAFKRGYFDQEMQQVLLDPTDDTKGFFDPNTQENLTYLQLMERCITDPETGLILLPLTDKAARGQELVCTDQ
;
A
#
# COMPACT_ATOMS: atom_id res chain seq x y z
N ALA A 1 1.97 6.18 -7.13
CA ALA A 1 1.11 5.05 -6.73
C ALA A 1 0.76 4.14 -7.91
N GLU A 2 0.20 4.64 -9.02
CA GLU A 2 -0.23 3.80 -10.18
C GLU A 2 0.85 2.83 -10.71
N ARG A 3 2.11 3.28 -10.77
CA ARG A 3 3.27 2.47 -11.19
C ARG A 3 3.53 1.23 -10.31
N ALA A 4 3.00 1.19 -9.09
CA ALA A 4 3.02 -0.02 -8.26
C ALA A 4 2.21 -1.18 -8.86
N VAL A 5 1.26 -0.88 -9.74
CA VAL A 5 0.44 -1.85 -10.48
C VAL A 5 1.00 -2.06 -11.88
N THR A 6 1.27 -0.97 -12.60
CA THR A 6 1.66 -1.02 -14.02
C THR A 6 3.15 -1.31 -14.23
N GLY A 7 3.94 -1.24 -13.17
CA GLY A 7 5.39 -1.47 -13.14
C GLY A 7 6.22 -0.19 -13.21
N TYR A 8 7.44 -0.27 -12.69
CA TYR A 8 8.44 0.77 -12.79
C TYR A 8 9.37 0.45 -13.97
N LYS A 9 9.77 1.47 -14.73
CA LYS A 9 10.82 1.31 -15.73
C LYS A 9 12.18 1.41 -15.05
N ASP A 10 12.99 0.37 -15.18
CA ASP A 10 14.38 0.36 -14.77
C ASP A 10 15.19 1.30 -15.70
N PRO A 11 15.88 2.33 -15.18
CA PRO A 11 16.65 3.25 -16.01
C PRO A 11 17.89 2.60 -16.64
N TYR A 12 18.39 1.50 -16.09
CA TYR A 12 19.60 0.82 -16.56
C TYR A 12 19.29 -0.24 -17.62
N THR A 13 18.23 -1.02 -17.45
CA THR A 13 17.87 -2.11 -18.38
C THR A 13 16.72 -1.73 -19.32
N GLY A 14 15.93 -0.70 -18.98
CA GLY A 14 14.71 -0.35 -19.68
C GLY A 14 13.53 -1.29 -19.38
N GLU A 15 13.75 -2.35 -18.59
CA GLU A 15 12.76 -3.36 -18.28
C GLU A 15 11.71 -2.85 -17.29
N LYS A 16 10.56 -3.53 -17.29
CA LYS A 16 9.51 -3.29 -16.31
C LYS A 16 9.77 -4.12 -15.06
N ILE A 17 9.94 -3.46 -13.93
CA ILE A 17 10.21 -4.08 -12.62
C ILE A 17 9.06 -3.83 -11.64
N SER A 18 8.97 -4.70 -10.63
CA SER A 18 7.97 -4.63 -9.56
C SER A 18 8.22 -3.45 -8.62
N LEU A 19 7.21 -3.13 -7.80
CA LEU A 19 7.31 -2.13 -6.74
C LEU A 19 8.48 -2.43 -5.79
N PHE A 20 8.59 -3.68 -5.35
CA PHE A 20 9.65 -4.13 -4.45
C PHE A 20 11.04 -3.95 -5.08
N GLN A 21 11.21 -4.39 -6.32
CA GLN A 21 12.49 -4.23 -7.03
C GLN A 21 12.86 -2.76 -7.24
N ALA A 22 11.87 -1.89 -7.52
CA ALA A 22 12.10 -0.46 -7.62
C ALA A 22 12.56 0.14 -6.28
N MET A 23 12.03 -0.36 -5.16
CA MET A 23 12.43 0.03 -3.81
C MET A 23 13.87 -0.42 -3.50
N THR A 24 14.22 -1.67 -3.81
CA THR A 24 15.58 -2.21 -3.60
C THR A 24 16.63 -1.49 -4.44
N LYS A 25 16.22 -0.87 -5.55
CA LYS A 25 17.09 -0.07 -6.44
C LYS A 25 17.05 1.43 -6.13
N ASP A 26 16.44 1.83 -5.01
CA ASP A 26 16.28 3.23 -4.59
C ASP A 26 15.59 4.13 -5.63
N LEU A 27 14.79 3.55 -6.52
CA LEU A 27 14.01 4.30 -7.52
C LEU A 27 12.75 4.91 -6.92
N ILE A 28 12.38 4.50 -5.71
CA ILE A 28 11.30 5.03 -4.90
C ILE A 28 11.72 5.16 -3.44
N VAL A 29 11.14 6.13 -2.74
CA VAL A 29 11.32 6.29 -1.29
C VAL A 29 10.75 5.06 -0.59
N LYS A 30 11.54 4.48 0.32
CA LYS A 30 11.23 3.22 1.01
C LYS A 30 9.87 3.28 1.72
N ASP A 31 9.60 4.35 2.48
CA ASP A 31 8.36 4.49 3.25
C ASP A 31 7.11 4.52 2.35
N HIS A 32 7.20 5.18 1.20
CA HIS A 32 6.12 5.15 0.20
C HIS A 32 5.95 3.75 -0.41
N GLY A 33 7.05 3.03 -0.62
CA GLY A 33 7.04 1.65 -1.11
C GLY A 33 6.39 0.69 -0.12
N ILE A 34 6.73 0.80 1.16
CA ILE A 34 6.18 0.00 2.27
C ILE A 34 4.65 0.13 2.33
N ARG A 35 4.14 1.36 2.35
CA ARG A 35 2.70 1.64 2.36
C ARG A 35 1.95 0.99 1.19
N LEU A 36 2.54 1.04 -0.01
CA LEU A 36 1.94 0.45 -1.21
C LEU A 36 2.02 -1.08 -1.20
N LEU A 37 3.11 -1.67 -0.71
CA LEU A 37 3.23 -3.14 -0.56
C LEU A 37 2.24 -3.68 0.46
N GLU A 38 2.09 -3.00 1.61
CA GLU A 38 1.12 -3.35 2.64
C GLU A 38 -0.30 -3.38 2.08
N ALA A 39 -0.70 -2.34 1.34
CA ALA A 39 -2.00 -2.27 0.70
C ALA A 39 -2.21 -3.40 -0.32
N GLN A 40 -1.18 -3.77 -1.10
CA GLN A 40 -1.27 -4.90 -2.03
C GLN A 40 -1.52 -6.22 -1.30
N ILE A 41 -0.75 -6.53 -0.26
CA ILE A 41 -0.90 -7.76 0.51
C ILE A 41 -2.28 -7.83 1.15
N SER A 42 -2.71 -6.74 1.79
CA SER A 42 -4.02 -6.64 2.46
C SER A 42 -5.21 -6.80 1.50
N THR A 43 -4.99 -6.63 0.19
CA THR A 43 -6.04 -6.73 -0.84
C THR A 43 -5.88 -7.96 -1.76
N GLY A 44 -5.12 -8.97 -1.32
CA GLY A 44 -5.07 -10.28 -1.97
C GLY A 44 -3.71 -10.68 -2.54
N GLY A 45 -2.64 -9.92 -2.27
CA GLY A 45 -1.26 -10.31 -2.60
C GLY A 45 -0.51 -9.31 -3.49
N ILE A 46 0.76 -9.62 -3.71
CA ILE A 46 1.73 -8.78 -4.44
C ILE A 46 1.36 -8.72 -5.92
N ILE A 47 1.48 -7.54 -6.54
CA ILE A 47 1.14 -7.39 -7.95
C ILE A 47 2.32 -7.77 -8.85
N ASP A 48 2.05 -8.62 -9.83
CA ASP A 48 2.94 -8.86 -10.96
C ASP A 48 2.75 -7.75 -12.02
N PRO A 49 3.76 -6.91 -12.26
CA PRO A 49 3.63 -5.79 -13.20
C PRO A 49 3.66 -6.20 -14.69
N VAL A 50 4.12 -7.42 -14.98
CA VAL A 50 4.21 -7.97 -16.35
C VAL A 50 2.92 -8.67 -16.73
N ASN A 51 2.40 -9.52 -15.84
CA ASN A 51 1.22 -10.34 -16.10
C ASN A 51 -0.08 -9.73 -15.55
N SER A 52 0.00 -8.59 -14.85
CA SER A 52 -1.15 -7.80 -14.36
C SER A 52 -2.13 -8.60 -13.49
N HIS A 53 -1.61 -9.49 -12.64
CA HIS A 53 -2.40 -10.22 -11.65
C HIS A 53 -1.71 -10.24 -10.28
N ARG A 54 -2.45 -10.63 -9.25
CA ARG A 54 -1.91 -10.81 -7.91
C ARG A 54 -1.21 -12.15 -7.78
N LEU A 55 -0.13 -12.16 -7.02
CA LEU A 55 0.65 -13.34 -6.68
C LEU A 55 0.45 -13.64 -5.19
N PRO A 56 0.24 -14.92 -4.85
CA PRO A 56 0.50 -15.40 -3.50
C PRO A 56 1.92 -15.03 -3.06
N VAL A 57 2.08 -14.78 -1.76
CA VAL A 57 3.35 -14.31 -1.16
C VAL A 57 4.51 -15.29 -1.45
N ASP A 58 4.26 -16.59 -1.40
CA ASP A 58 5.26 -17.62 -1.69
C ASP A 58 5.73 -17.62 -3.15
N VAL A 59 4.84 -17.26 -4.09
CA VAL A 59 5.19 -17.10 -5.51
C VAL A 59 5.94 -15.79 -5.73
N ALA A 60 5.55 -14.72 -5.02
CA ALA A 60 6.24 -13.43 -5.08
C ALA A 60 7.70 -13.53 -4.62
N PHE A 61 7.99 -14.34 -3.59
CA PHE A 61 9.36 -14.67 -3.17
C PHE A 61 10.18 -15.30 -4.29
N LYS A 62 9.63 -16.33 -4.95
CA LYS A 62 10.32 -17.04 -6.03
C LYS A 62 10.62 -16.13 -7.23
N ARG A 63 9.80 -15.11 -7.47
CA ARG A 63 9.99 -14.13 -8.57
C ARG A 63 10.84 -12.92 -8.16
N GLY A 64 11.24 -12.81 -6.89
CA GLY A 64 11.96 -11.65 -6.37
C GLY A 64 11.12 -10.36 -6.39
N TYR A 65 9.80 -10.48 -6.31
CA TYR A 65 8.88 -9.34 -6.19
C TYR A 65 8.53 -9.02 -4.74
N PHE A 66 9.06 -9.82 -3.82
CA PHE A 66 8.94 -9.66 -2.37
C PHE A 66 10.03 -10.52 -1.71
N ASP A 67 10.33 -10.29 -0.43
CA ASP A 67 11.27 -11.10 0.34
C ASP A 67 10.87 -11.25 1.82
N GLN A 68 11.55 -12.15 2.53
CA GLN A 68 11.25 -12.44 3.92
C GLN A 68 11.56 -11.27 4.85
N GLU A 69 12.59 -10.49 4.56
CA GLU A 69 12.95 -9.31 5.36
C GLU A 69 11.82 -8.27 5.31
N MET A 70 11.32 -7.95 4.12
CA MET A 70 10.18 -7.06 3.95
C MET A 70 8.91 -7.64 4.55
N GLN A 71 8.71 -8.96 4.50
CA GLN A 71 7.58 -9.59 5.19
C GLN A 71 7.65 -9.32 6.70
N GLN A 72 8.82 -9.42 7.34
CA GLN A 72 8.96 -9.11 8.76
C GLN A 72 8.67 -7.63 9.05
N VAL A 73 9.17 -6.72 8.20
CA VAL A 73 8.88 -5.28 8.32
C VAL A 73 7.38 -5.02 8.26
N LEU A 74 6.65 -5.66 7.35
CA LEU A 74 5.20 -5.48 7.22
C LEU A 74 4.37 -6.19 8.30
N LEU A 75 4.94 -7.19 8.98
CA LEU A 75 4.29 -7.87 10.10
C LEU A 75 4.49 -7.16 11.43
N ASP A 76 5.52 -6.32 11.54
CA ASP A 76 5.77 -5.50 12.72
C ASP A 76 5.00 -4.17 12.60
N PRO A 77 3.93 -3.95 13.40
CA PRO A 77 3.11 -2.75 13.32
C PRO A 77 3.80 -1.55 14.01
N THR A 78 5.01 -1.22 13.55
CA THR A 78 5.74 0.00 13.92
C THR A 78 5.14 1.22 13.20
N ASP A 79 5.67 2.41 13.51
CA ASP A 79 5.19 3.66 12.91
C ASP A 79 5.35 3.68 11.37
N ASP A 80 6.35 2.95 10.85
CA ASP A 80 6.67 2.87 9.42
C ASP A 80 5.57 2.18 8.58
N THR A 81 4.79 1.28 9.20
CA THR A 81 3.67 0.58 8.54
C THR A 81 2.34 1.27 8.75
N LYS A 82 2.23 2.18 9.72
CA LYS A 82 1.00 2.96 10.02
C LYS A 82 0.84 4.14 9.07
N GLY A 83 0.78 3.84 7.79
CA GLY A 83 0.82 4.84 6.75
C GLY A 83 -0.50 5.55 6.44
N PHE A 84 -1.60 5.07 6.99
CA PHE A 84 -2.94 5.49 6.63
C PHE A 84 -3.60 6.21 7.80
N PHE A 85 -4.37 7.25 7.50
CA PHE A 85 -5.00 8.09 8.52
C PHE A 85 -6.51 7.80 8.58
N ASP A 86 -7.03 7.46 9.75
CA ASP A 86 -8.48 7.41 9.98
C ASP A 86 -8.98 8.82 10.37
N PRO A 87 -9.76 9.49 9.51
CA PRO A 87 -10.25 10.83 9.80
C PRO A 87 -11.27 10.88 10.95
N ASN A 88 -11.85 9.74 11.36
CA ASN A 88 -12.80 9.70 12.47
C ASN A 88 -12.10 9.75 13.83
N THR A 89 -11.08 8.91 14.02
CA THR A 89 -10.31 8.84 15.29
C THR A 89 -9.09 9.76 15.29
N GLN A 90 -8.66 10.25 14.12
CA GLN A 90 -7.42 10.99 13.90
C GLN A 90 -6.16 10.18 14.25
N GLU A 91 -6.19 8.88 13.97
CA GLU A 91 -5.08 7.96 14.25
C GLU A 91 -4.41 7.47 12.97
N ASN A 92 -3.11 7.22 13.04
CA ASN A 92 -2.35 6.52 12.02
C ASN A 92 -2.48 5.00 12.21
N LEU A 93 -2.75 4.30 11.12
CA LEU A 93 -3.12 2.89 11.06
C LEU A 93 -2.47 2.20 9.87
N THR A 94 -2.37 0.88 9.96
CA THR A 94 -2.09 0.03 8.79
C THR A 94 -3.28 0.04 7.83
N TYR A 95 -3.06 -0.29 6.56
CA TYR A 95 -4.16 -0.43 5.61
C TYR A 95 -5.18 -1.48 6.08
N LEU A 96 -4.71 -2.59 6.64
CA LEU A 96 -5.59 -3.65 7.16
C LEU A 96 -6.49 -3.15 8.30
N GLN A 97 -5.92 -2.41 9.27
CA GLN A 97 -6.68 -1.82 10.37
C GLN A 97 -7.69 -0.77 9.90
N LEU A 98 -7.37 -0.04 8.83
CA LEU A 98 -8.32 0.90 8.24
C LEU A 98 -9.46 0.16 7.53
N MET A 99 -9.14 -0.92 6.80
CA MET A 99 -10.11 -1.76 6.12
C MET A 99 -11.09 -2.44 7.09
N GLU A 100 -10.64 -2.82 8.29
CA GLU A 100 -11.51 -3.35 9.36
C GLU A 100 -12.58 -2.34 9.83
N ARG A 101 -12.37 -1.04 9.62
CA ARG A 101 -13.35 0.02 9.92
C ARG A 101 -14.33 0.27 8.78
N CYS A 102 -14.09 -0.30 7.61
CA CYS A 102 -14.94 -0.09 6.45
C CYS A 102 -16.18 -1.00 6.47
N ILE A 103 -17.22 -0.56 5.78
CA ILE A 103 -18.43 -1.33 5.50
C ILE A 103 -18.48 -1.68 4.02
N THR A 104 -19.08 -2.82 3.68
CA THR A 104 -19.32 -3.17 2.27
C THR A 104 -20.71 -2.72 1.87
N ASP A 105 -20.79 -1.91 0.82
CA ASP A 105 -22.06 -1.54 0.21
C ASP A 105 -22.70 -2.76 -0.47
N PRO A 106 -23.91 -3.18 -0.07
CA PRO A 106 -24.53 -4.41 -0.58
C PRO A 106 -24.90 -4.34 -2.06
N GLU A 107 -25.09 -3.14 -2.62
CA GLU A 107 -25.48 -3.00 -4.04
C GLU A 107 -24.27 -3.06 -4.97
N THR A 108 -23.18 -2.36 -4.63
CA THR A 108 -21.99 -2.28 -5.48
C THR A 108 -20.87 -3.24 -5.10
N GLY A 109 -20.90 -3.78 -3.88
CA GLY A 109 -19.80 -4.56 -3.31
C GLY A 109 -18.57 -3.72 -2.97
N LEU A 110 -18.66 -2.39 -3.02
CA LEU A 110 -17.54 -1.51 -2.70
C LEU A 110 -17.32 -1.43 -1.19
N ILE A 111 -16.07 -1.34 -0.80
CA ILE A 111 -15.66 -1.16 0.60
C ILE A 111 -15.53 0.34 0.88
N LEU A 112 -16.37 0.85 1.76
CA LEU A 112 -16.52 2.27 2.06
C LEU A 112 -16.14 2.53 3.53
N LEU A 113 -15.32 3.55 3.77
CA LEU A 113 -15.02 4.03 5.12
C LEU A 113 -16.11 5.02 5.55
N PRO A 114 -16.95 4.69 6.55
CA PRO A 114 -17.98 5.60 7.03
C PRO A 114 -17.33 6.81 7.73
N LEU A 115 -17.78 8.02 7.40
CA LEU A 115 -17.30 9.24 8.02
C LEU A 115 -18.32 9.79 9.02
N THR A 116 -17.82 10.23 10.17
CA THR A 116 -18.59 11.03 11.12
C THR A 116 -18.79 12.45 10.60
N ASP A 117 -19.85 13.14 11.04
CA ASP A 117 -20.08 14.54 10.68
C ASP A 117 -18.91 15.46 11.06
N LYS A 118 -18.15 15.11 12.11
CA LYS A 118 -16.95 15.83 12.51
C LYS A 118 -15.83 15.66 11.47
N ALA A 119 -15.58 14.43 11.02
CA ALA A 119 -14.60 14.12 9.99
C ALA A 119 -14.98 14.76 8.64
N ALA A 120 -16.26 14.67 8.25
CA ALA A 120 -16.76 15.19 6.97
C ALA A 120 -16.72 16.72 6.87
N ARG A 121 -16.80 17.43 8.00
CA ARG A 121 -16.73 18.90 8.03
C ARG A 121 -15.32 19.47 7.88
N GLY A 122 -14.28 18.65 7.94
CA GLY A 122 -12.88 19.05 7.79
C GLY A 122 -12.45 20.10 8.81
N GLN A 123 -11.72 19.71 9.86
CA GLN A 123 -10.79 20.70 10.43
C GLN A 123 -9.77 21.00 9.32
N GLU A 124 -9.64 22.27 8.97
CA GLU A 124 -8.69 22.83 8.02
C GLU A 124 -7.29 22.26 8.29
N LEU A 125 -6.96 21.15 7.62
CA LEU A 125 -5.62 20.59 7.60
C LEU A 125 -4.81 21.54 6.72
N VAL A 126 -4.19 22.52 7.36
CA VAL A 126 -3.17 23.36 6.73
C VAL A 126 -2.03 22.43 6.34
N CYS A 127 -2.01 22.02 5.07
CA CYS A 127 -0.81 21.47 4.46
C CYS A 127 0.20 22.62 4.39
N THR A 128 1.04 22.78 5.42
CA THR A 128 2.27 23.55 5.26
C THR A 128 3.23 22.69 4.46
N ASP A 129 3.29 22.93 3.16
CA ASP A 129 4.44 22.57 2.35
C ASP A 129 5.64 23.38 2.87
N GLN A 130 6.67 22.68 3.38
CA GLN A 130 8.04 23.18 3.47
C GLN A 130 8.98 22.17 2.84
#